data_AF-A0A6G6X091-F1
#
_entry.id   AF-A0A6G6X091-F1
#
_cell.length_a   1.000
_cell.length_b   1.000
_cell.length_c   1.000
_cell.angle_alpha   90.00
_cell.angle_beta   90.00
_cell.angle_gamma   90.00
#
_symmetry.space_group_name_H-M   'P 1'
#
loop_
_entity.id
_entity.type
_entity.pdbx_description
1 polymer ?
#
loop_
_entity_poly.entity_id
_entity_poly.type
_entity_poly.pdbx_seq_one_letter_code
_entity_poly.pdbx_strand_id
1 'polypeptide(L)'
;MTQVKLGGQFIRCGFWLLLLGLLMSFGMVLHYVVGAQYPTGDAFLKNVTLWYACPWTLSTAVVLGGSLGMIVIGVVYAMVGSQDAGGGESALPICVVALVAIFLTGYAGYFAVDAMWPSFYYSPITAGKNVWLFMQLGCMVLYAIGVLIAFKGIRRASYALV
;
A
#
# COMPACT_ATOMS: atom_id res chain seq x y z
N MET A 1 -4.37 4.19 25.61
CA MET A 1 -4.44 2.74 25.28
C MET A 1 -3.13 2.09 25.69
N THR A 2 -3.10 0.79 26.05
CA THR A 2 -1.83 0.09 26.33
C THR A 2 -1.11 -0.26 25.02
N GLN A 3 0.22 -0.39 25.04
CA GLN A 3 0.97 -0.77 23.83
C GLN A 3 0.58 -2.13 23.29
N VAL A 4 0.29 -3.09 24.18
CA VAL A 4 -0.17 -4.43 23.77
C VAL A 4 -1.49 -4.34 23.00
N LYS A 5 -2.43 -3.49 23.46
CA LYS A 5 -3.71 -3.29 22.78
C LYS A 5 -3.54 -2.57 21.44
N LEU A 6 -2.71 -1.52 21.39
CA LEU A 6 -2.39 -0.81 20.14
C LEU A 6 -1.70 -1.76 19.13
N GLY A 7 -0.73 -2.54 19.61
CA GLY A 7 0.00 -3.52 18.81
C GLY A 7 -0.90 -4.60 18.22
N GLY A 8 -1.84 -5.13 19.03
CA GLY A 8 -2.85 -6.07 18.55
C GLY A 8 -3.76 -5.48 17.46
N GLN A 9 -4.09 -4.19 17.54
CA GLN A 9 -4.85 -3.51 16.49
C GLN A 9 -4.03 -3.35 15.20
N PHE A 10 -2.77 -2.97 15.29
CA PHE A 10 -1.84 -2.91 14.15
C PHE A 10 -1.72 -4.27 13.47
N ILE A 11 -1.52 -5.34 14.23
CA ILE A 11 -1.44 -6.71 13.70
C ILE A 11 -2.75 -7.09 12.99
N ARG A 12 -3.90 -6.87 13.64
CA ARG A 12 -5.21 -7.23 13.07
C ARG A 12 -5.49 -6.47 11.77
N CYS A 13 -5.27 -5.15 11.76
CA CYS A 13 -5.44 -4.34 10.56
C CYS A 13 -4.44 -4.71 9.47
N GLY A 14 -3.18 -4.97 9.84
CA GLY A 14 -2.15 -5.43 8.92
C GLY A 14 -2.51 -6.76 8.26
N PHE A 15 -3.05 -7.74 8.97
CA PHE A 15 -3.51 -8.99 8.36
C PHE A 15 -4.68 -8.80 7.38
N TRP A 16 -5.66 -7.96 7.72
CA TRP A 16 -6.76 -7.66 6.81
C TRP A 16 -6.28 -6.98 5.52
N LEU A 17 -5.34 -6.04 5.64
CA LEU A 17 -4.76 -5.34 4.48
C LEU A 17 -3.78 -6.23 3.70
N LEU A 18 -3.12 -7.19 4.36
CA LEU A 18 -2.29 -8.19 3.71
C LEU A 18 -3.16 -9.11 2.84
N LEU A 19 -4.29 -9.56 3.36
CA LEU A 19 -5.27 -10.34 2.61
C LEU A 19 -5.80 -9.53 1.41
N LEU A 20 -6.11 -8.24 1.61
CA LEU A 20 -6.50 -7.35 0.52
C LEU A 20 -5.41 -7.26 -0.56
N GLY A 21 -4.16 -7.03 -0.17
CA GLY A 21 -3.03 -6.98 -1.11
C GLY A 21 -2.83 -8.30 -1.86
N LEU A 22 -3.04 -9.44 -1.18
CA LEU A 22 -3.03 -10.75 -1.82
C LEU A 22 -4.16 -10.89 -2.85
N LEU A 23 -5.39 -10.45 -2.52
CA LEU A 23 -6.50 -10.44 -3.47
C LEU A 23 -6.22 -9.54 -4.67
N MET A 24 -5.62 -8.36 -4.47
CA MET A 24 -5.22 -7.47 -5.57
C MET A 24 -4.22 -8.13 -6.53
N SER A 25 -3.38 -9.05 -6.03
CA SER A 25 -2.39 -9.75 -6.87
C SER A 25 -3.03 -10.60 -7.98
N PHE A 26 -4.26 -11.08 -7.79
CA PHE A 26 -5.02 -11.75 -8.85
C PHE A 26 -5.35 -10.82 -10.00
N GLY A 27 -5.48 -9.50 -9.77
CA GLY A 27 -5.62 -8.52 -10.85
C GLY A 27 -4.41 -8.49 -11.77
N MET A 28 -3.20 -8.62 -11.20
CA MET A 28 -1.97 -8.74 -11.99
C MET A 28 -1.95 -10.04 -12.79
N VAL A 29 -2.30 -11.17 -12.18
CA VAL A 29 -2.36 -12.47 -12.86
C VAL A 29 -3.36 -12.43 -14.01
N LEU A 30 -4.57 -11.90 -13.76
CA LEU A 30 -5.61 -11.79 -14.76
C LEU A 30 -5.19 -10.87 -15.91
N HIS A 31 -4.50 -9.76 -15.61
CA HIS A 31 -3.93 -8.88 -16.63
C HIS A 31 -3.00 -9.63 -17.58
N TYR A 32 -2.11 -10.49 -17.07
CA TYR A 32 -1.22 -11.29 -17.91
C TYR A 32 -1.96 -12.40 -18.67
N VAL A 33 -2.88 -13.13 -18.01
CA VAL A 33 -3.66 -14.20 -18.64
C VAL A 33 -4.48 -13.66 -19.81
N VAL A 34 -5.18 -12.54 -19.61
CA VAL A 34 -6.01 -11.91 -20.64
C VAL A 34 -5.13 -11.24 -21.69
N GLY A 35 -4.08 -10.53 -21.29
CA GLY A 35 -3.14 -9.88 -22.22
C GLY A 35 -2.45 -10.85 -23.18
N ALA A 36 -2.19 -12.09 -22.73
CA ALA A 36 -1.62 -13.16 -23.54
C ALA A 36 -2.61 -13.80 -24.52
N GLN A 37 -3.92 -13.62 -24.33
CA GLN A 37 -4.97 -14.21 -25.18
C GLN A 37 -5.35 -13.33 -26.36
N TYR A 38 -5.10 -12.03 -26.29
CA TYR A 38 -5.40 -11.09 -27.36
C TYR A 38 -4.17 -10.90 -28.28
N PRO A 39 -4.35 -10.56 -29.57
CA PRO A 39 -3.27 -10.15 -30.45
C PRO A 39 -2.79 -8.75 -30.04
N THR A 40 -2.21 -8.62 -28.85
CA THR A 40 -1.74 -7.37 -28.24
C THR A 40 -0.45 -6.84 -28.87
N GLY A 41 -0.03 -7.43 -30.00
CA GLY A 41 1.08 -7.02 -30.84
C GLY A 41 2.45 -7.18 -30.19
N ASP A 42 3.50 -7.04 -31.00
CA ASP A 42 4.91 -7.10 -30.56
C ASP A 42 5.23 -6.14 -29.39
N ALA A 43 4.41 -5.10 -29.21
CA ALA A 43 4.57 -4.11 -28.14
C ALA A 43 4.29 -4.69 -26.74
N PHE A 44 3.29 -5.56 -26.56
CA PHE A 44 3.05 -6.20 -25.27
C PHE A 44 4.17 -7.19 -24.94
N LEU A 45 4.60 -8.01 -25.92
CA LEU A 45 5.68 -8.98 -25.76
C LEU A 45 7.03 -8.32 -25.44
N LYS A 46 7.35 -7.18 -26.06
CA LYS A 46 8.58 -6.41 -25.76
C LYS A 46 8.59 -5.83 -24.34
N ASN A 47 7.42 -5.60 -23.77
CA ASN A 47 7.28 -4.94 -22.47
C ASN A 47 6.86 -5.90 -21.34
N VAL A 48 6.53 -7.17 -21.63
CA VAL A 48 6.07 -8.16 -20.63
C VAL A 48 7.13 -8.44 -19.55
N THR A 49 8.40 -8.20 -19.87
CA THR A 49 9.55 -8.34 -18.95
C THR A 49 9.75 -7.11 -18.05
N LEU A 50 9.04 -6.01 -18.32
CA LEU A 50 9.12 -4.80 -17.53
C LEU A 50 8.14 -4.93 -16.36
N TRP A 51 8.66 -4.82 -15.14
CA TRP A 51 7.88 -5.03 -13.91
C TRP A 51 6.75 -3.99 -13.75
N TYR A 52 6.83 -2.91 -14.53
CA TYR A 52 5.82 -1.86 -14.68
C TYR A 52 4.85 -2.11 -15.85
N ALA A 53 4.78 -3.31 -16.45
CA ALA A 53 3.82 -3.62 -17.50
C ALA A 53 2.38 -3.67 -16.97
N CYS A 54 2.19 -4.06 -15.71
CA CYS A 54 0.88 -4.14 -15.09
C CYS A 54 0.59 -2.86 -14.28
N PRO A 55 -0.53 -2.17 -14.53
CA PRO A 55 -0.91 -0.97 -13.79
C PRO A 55 -1.09 -1.22 -12.29
N TRP A 56 -1.38 -2.44 -11.89
CA TRP A 56 -1.65 -2.75 -10.48
C TRP A 56 -0.40 -3.11 -9.68
N THR A 57 0.78 -3.32 -10.31
CA THR A 57 2.00 -3.77 -9.61
C THR A 57 2.37 -2.86 -8.44
N LEU A 58 2.42 -1.54 -8.67
CA LEU A 58 2.85 -0.58 -7.64
C LEU A 58 1.91 -0.61 -6.43
N SER A 59 0.61 -0.48 -6.66
CA SER A 59 -0.37 -0.47 -5.57
C SER A 59 -0.41 -1.78 -4.80
N THR A 60 -0.33 -2.93 -5.49
CA THR A 60 -0.25 -4.24 -4.82
C THR A 60 1.02 -4.36 -3.99
N ALA A 61 2.18 -3.98 -4.52
CA ALA A 61 3.45 -4.05 -3.79
C ALA A 61 3.42 -3.17 -2.52
N VAL A 62 2.91 -1.95 -2.63
CA VAL A 62 2.83 -1.04 -1.48
C VAL A 62 1.81 -1.52 -0.45
N VAL A 63 0.64 -2.03 -0.86
CA VAL A 63 -0.35 -2.59 0.08
C VAL A 63 0.22 -3.81 0.80
N LEU A 64 0.85 -4.75 0.10
CA LEU A 64 1.48 -5.92 0.73
C LEU A 64 2.62 -5.52 1.69
N GLY A 65 3.57 -4.72 1.21
CA GLY A 65 4.71 -4.27 1.99
C GLY A 65 4.29 -3.42 3.20
N GLY A 66 3.35 -2.51 3.02
CA GLY A 66 2.80 -1.68 4.09
C GLY A 66 2.02 -2.49 5.13
N SER A 67 1.31 -3.53 4.71
CA SER A 67 0.60 -4.43 5.62
C SER A 67 1.55 -5.23 6.49
N LEU A 68 2.63 -5.76 5.90
CA LEU A 68 3.72 -6.40 6.65
C LEU A 68 4.39 -5.42 7.61
N GLY A 69 4.64 -4.18 7.17
CA GLY A 69 5.17 -3.11 8.03
C GLY A 69 4.27 -2.84 9.24
N MET A 70 2.94 -2.81 9.05
CA MET A 70 1.99 -2.67 10.15
C MET A 70 2.04 -3.83 11.14
N ILE A 71 2.16 -5.08 10.64
CA ILE A 71 2.30 -6.26 11.50
C ILE A 71 3.58 -6.15 12.34
N VAL A 72 4.71 -5.80 11.72
CA VAL A 72 5.99 -5.62 12.42
C VAL A 72 5.90 -4.53 13.48
N ILE A 73 5.34 -3.36 13.16
CA ILE A 73 5.10 -2.28 14.13
C ILE A 73 4.26 -2.79 15.31
N GLY A 74 3.20 -3.54 15.03
CA GLY A 74 2.34 -4.08 16.07
C GLY A 74 3.03 -5.10 16.98
N VAL A 75 3.89 -5.96 16.42
CA VAL A 75 4.73 -6.89 17.19
C VAL A 75 5.68 -6.12 18.11
N VAL A 76 6.35 -5.09 17.59
CA VAL A 76 7.28 -4.27 18.39
C VAL A 76 6.54 -3.57 19.54
N TYR A 77 5.35 -3.01 19.31
CA TYR A 77 4.54 -2.45 20.38
C TYR A 77 4.16 -3.48 21.45
N ALA A 78 3.77 -4.69 21.03
CA ALA A 78 3.45 -5.77 21.97
C ALA A 78 4.67 -6.20 22.81
N MET A 79 5.87 -6.21 22.23
CA MET A 79 7.11 -6.56 22.93
C MET A 79 7.58 -5.49 23.92
N VAL A 80 7.41 -4.20 23.60
CA VAL A 80 7.78 -3.11 24.51
C VAL A 80 6.85 -3.09 25.74
N GLY A 81 5.57 -3.40 25.55
CA GLY A 81 4.66 -3.73 26.66
C GLY A 81 4.36 -2.60 27.65
N SER A 82 4.72 -1.34 27.35
CA SER A 82 4.46 -0.22 28.27
C SER A 82 2.96 0.06 28.45
N GLN A 83 2.60 0.56 29.64
CA GLN A 83 1.21 0.92 29.96
C GLN A 83 0.71 2.13 29.16
N ASP A 84 1.62 3.02 28.74
CA ASP A 84 1.31 4.17 27.89
C ASP A 84 1.72 3.91 26.43
N ALA A 85 0.78 4.13 25.51
CA ALA A 85 0.97 4.06 24.05
C ALA A 85 1.92 5.16 23.50
N GLY A 86 2.29 6.16 24.31
CA GLY A 86 3.35 7.11 23.97
C GLY A 86 3.06 7.99 22.75
N GLY A 87 1.79 8.28 22.48
CA GLY A 87 1.36 9.11 21.35
C GLY A 87 1.36 8.41 19.98
N GLY A 88 1.59 7.09 19.94
CA GLY A 88 1.53 6.28 18.71
C GLY A 88 0.12 5.96 18.21
N GLU A 89 -0.92 6.31 18.97
CA GLU A 89 -2.31 5.92 18.66
C GLU A 89 -2.82 6.49 17.33
N SER A 90 -2.38 7.70 16.95
CA SER A 90 -2.77 8.32 15.69
C SER A 90 -2.11 7.67 14.47
N ALA A 91 -1.02 6.94 14.63
CA ALA A 91 -0.34 6.27 13.53
C ALA A 91 -1.20 5.18 12.88
N LEU A 92 -1.94 4.43 13.69
CA LEU A 92 -2.77 3.32 13.22
C LEU A 92 -3.79 3.75 12.15
N PRO A 93 -4.70 4.71 12.43
CA PRO A 93 -5.69 5.13 11.43
C PRO A 93 -5.02 5.77 10.20
N ILE A 94 -3.91 6.49 10.37
CA ILE A 94 -3.16 7.08 9.24
C ILE A 94 -2.64 5.98 8.31
N CYS A 95 -1.99 4.95 8.86
CA CYS A 95 -1.49 3.82 8.07
C CYS A 95 -2.63 3.07 7.36
N VAL A 96 -3.73 2.79 8.07
CA VAL A 96 -4.89 2.08 7.48
C VAL A 96 -5.49 2.88 6.34
N VAL A 97 -5.81 4.16 6.57
CA VAL A 97 -6.42 5.03 5.55
C VAL A 97 -5.48 5.17 4.35
N ALA A 98 -4.17 5.33 4.56
CA ALA A 98 -3.22 5.44 3.47
C ALA A 98 -3.16 4.18 2.60
N LEU A 99 -3.13 2.98 3.18
CA LEU A 99 -3.11 1.72 2.41
C LEU A 99 -4.44 1.45 1.70
N VAL A 100 -5.57 1.75 2.35
CA VAL A 100 -6.88 1.70 1.68
C VAL A 100 -6.95 2.70 0.52
N ALA A 101 -6.42 3.92 0.70
CA ALA A 101 -6.36 4.92 -0.35
C ALA A 101 -5.43 4.50 -1.50
N ILE A 102 -4.33 3.80 -1.24
CA ILE A 102 -3.49 3.19 -2.29
C ILE A 102 -4.28 2.17 -3.10
N PHE A 103 -5.05 1.30 -2.44
CA PHE A 103 -5.94 0.38 -3.14
C PHE A 103 -6.96 1.15 -4.01
N LEU A 104 -7.63 2.15 -3.44
CA LEU A 104 -8.65 2.90 -4.17
C LEU A 104 -8.06 3.68 -5.35
N THR A 105 -6.93 4.34 -5.19
CA THR A 105 -6.30 5.17 -6.24
C THR A 105 -5.55 4.33 -7.27
N GLY A 106 -4.87 3.28 -6.84
CA GLY A 106 -4.12 2.38 -7.72
C GLY A 106 -5.02 1.41 -8.49
N TYR A 107 -6.02 0.83 -7.83
CA TYR A 107 -6.89 -0.20 -8.42
C TYR A 107 -8.13 0.39 -9.07
N ALA A 108 -9.03 0.99 -8.29
CA ALA A 108 -10.26 1.59 -8.84
C ALA A 108 -9.96 2.88 -9.62
N GLY A 109 -9.00 3.69 -9.14
CA GLY A 109 -8.60 4.94 -9.75
C GLY A 109 -7.96 4.76 -11.12
N TYR A 110 -7.38 3.59 -11.42
CA TYR A 110 -6.96 3.25 -12.78
C TYR A 110 -8.13 3.40 -13.78
N PHE A 111 -9.29 2.80 -13.49
CA PHE A 111 -10.45 2.86 -14.38
C PHE A 111 -11.02 4.28 -14.50
N ALA A 112 -11.00 5.06 -13.41
CA ALA A 112 -11.45 6.44 -13.43
C ALA A 112 -10.54 7.33 -14.30
N VAL A 113 -9.23 7.16 -14.19
CA VAL A 113 -8.27 7.91 -15.02
C VAL A 113 -8.34 7.44 -16.47
N ASP A 114 -8.53 6.15 -16.73
CA ASP A 114 -8.69 5.60 -18.09
C ASP A 114 -9.95 6.11 -18.78
N ALA A 115 -11.05 6.31 -18.05
CA ALA A 115 -12.26 6.92 -18.60
C ALA A 115 -12.05 8.38 -19.07
N MET A 116 -11.11 9.12 -18.46
CA MET A 116 -10.78 10.50 -18.84
C MET A 116 -9.67 10.55 -19.90
N TRP A 117 -8.69 9.66 -19.82
CA TRP A 117 -7.59 9.51 -20.76
C TRP A 117 -7.48 8.05 -21.20
N PRO A 118 -8.22 7.64 -22.26
CA PRO A 118 -8.26 6.25 -22.70
C PRO A 118 -6.87 5.70 -23.02
N SER A 119 -6.58 4.52 -22.49
CA SER A 119 -5.29 3.84 -22.64
C SER A 119 -4.10 4.67 -22.15
N PHE A 120 -4.27 5.61 -21.19
CA PHE A 120 -3.18 6.45 -20.70
C PHE A 120 -1.98 5.66 -20.20
N TYR A 121 -2.22 4.43 -19.72
CA TYR A 121 -1.17 3.57 -19.21
C TYR A 121 -0.27 3.00 -20.32
N TYR A 122 -0.87 2.58 -21.43
CA TYR A 122 -0.18 1.92 -22.54
C TYR A 122 0.25 2.89 -23.65
N SER A 123 -0.41 4.04 -23.76
CA SER A 123 -0.05 5.13 -24.66
C SER A 123 0.80 6.20 -23.93
N PRO A 124 1.60 7.01 -24.64
CA PRO A 124 2.42 8.05 -24.03
C PRO A 124 1.60 9.29 -23.61
N ILE A 125 0.47 9.10 -22.91
CA ILE A 125 -0.34 10.21 -22.37
C ILE A 125 0.21 10.57 -20.99
N THR A 126 1.16 11.50 -20.97
CA THR A 126 1.87 11.94 -19.75
C THR A 126 0.92 12.49 -18.68
N ALA A 127 -0.14 13.21 -19.06
CA ALA A 127 -1.07 13.81 -18.11
C ALA A 127 -1.79 12.76 -17.26
N GLY A 128 -2.41 11.76 -17.89
CA GLY A 128 -3.10 10.66 -17.19
C GLY A 128 -2.15 9.86 -16.30
N LYS A 129 -0.94 9.53 -16.80
CA LYS A 129 0.08 8.81 -16.02
C LYS A 129 0.49 9.60 -14.77
N ASN A 130 0.78 10.89 -14.92
CA ASN A 130 1.19 11.74 -13.81
C ASN A 130 0.08 11.85 -12.76
N VAL A 131 -1.16 12.13 -13.18
CA VAL A 131 -2.30 12.23 -12.23
C VAL A 131 -2.44 10.94 -11.43
N TRP A 132 -2.45 9.79 -12.11
CA TRP A 132 -2.59 8.49 -11.46
C TRP A 132 -1.43 8.13 -10.52
N LEU A 133 -0.18 8.44 -10.91
CA LEU A 133 1.00 8.21 -10.06
C LEU A 133 1.06 9.18 -8.87
N PHE A 134 0.71 10.45 -9.05
CA PHE A 134 0.72 11.44 -7.96
C PHE A 134 -0.33 11.13 -6.89
N MET A 135 -1.50 10.62 -7.26
CA MET A 135 -2.49 10.13 -6.29
C MET A 135 -1.91 9.02 -5.41
N GLN A 136 -1.24 8.04 -6.01
CA GLN A 136 -0.59 6.96 -5.26
C GLN A 136 0.58 7.46 -4.42
N LEU A 137 1.40 8.39 -4.94
CA LEU A 137 2.50 9.00 -4.19
C LEU A 137 2.01 9.74 -2.95
N GLY A 138 0.92 10.49 -3.05
CA GLY A 138 0.32 11.16 -1.91
C GLY A 138 -0.09 10.17 -0.80
N CYS A 139 -0.66 9.03 -1.19
CA CYS A 139 -1.00 7.99 -0.23
C CYS A 139 0.24 7.31 0.38
N MET A 140 1.30 7.07 -0.41
CA MET A 140 2.58 6.55 0.10
C MET A 140 3.23 7.49 1.11
N VAL A 141 3.21 8.80 0.86
CA VAL A 141 3.70 9.82 1.80
C VAL A 141 2.88 9.79 3.09
N LEU A 142 1.55 9.70 2.99
CA LEU A 142 0.68 9.59 4.16
C LEU A 142 0.99 8.33 4.98
N TYR A 143 1.21 7.19 4.33
CA TYR A 143 1.61 5.96 5.01
C TYR A 143 2.96 6.14 5.72
N ALA A 144 3.95 6.74 5.06
CA ALA A 144 5.26 7.01 5.64
C ALA A 144 5.15 7.91 6.89
N ILE A 145 4.29 8.93 6.87
CA ILE A 145 4.00 9.76 8.05
C ILE A 145 3.45 8.91 9.20
N GLY A 146 2.49 8.02 8.92
CA GLY A 146 1.96 7.09 9.92
C GLY A 146 3.05 6.21 10.53
N VAL A 147 3.93 5.64 9.71
CA VAL A 147 5.07 4.83 10.17
C VAL A 147 6.03 5.66 11.05
N LEU A 148 6.35 6.89 10.67
CA LEU A 148 7.23 7.76 11.47
C LEU A 148 6.62 8.10 12.84
N ILE A 149 5.30 8.34 12.89
CA ILE A 149 4.59 8.57 14.15
C ILE A 149 4.65 7.31 15.03
N ALA A 150 4.41 6.12 14.46
CA ALA A 150 4.51 4.86 15.18
C ALA A 150 5.92 4.65 15.73
N PHE A 151 6.94 4.87 14.91
CA PHE A 151 8.34 4.72 15.30
C PHE A 151 8.73 5.67 16.44
N LYS A 152 8.26 6.92 16.40
CA LYS A 152 8.45 7.88 17.50
C LYS A 152 7.81 7.38 18.80
N GLY A 153 6.60 6.83 18.72
CA GLY A 153 5.91 6.24 19.87
C GLY A 153 6.66 5.04 20.46
N ILE A 154 7.11 4.11 19.61
CA ILE A 154 7.94 2.96 19.99
C ILE A 154 9.21 3.44 20.67
N ARG A 155 9.97 4.33 20.02
CA ARG A 155 11.25 4.83 20.54
C ARG A 155 11.11 5.46 21.92
N ARG A 156 10.07 6.27 22.12
CA ARG A 156 9.79 6.88 23.43
C ARG A 156 9.48 5.83 24.49
N ALA A 157 8.66 4.83 24.15
CA ALA A 157 8.31 3.75 25.06
C ALA A 157 9.52 2.86 25.39
N SER A 158 10.40 2.59 24.42
CA SER A 158 11.63 1.83 24.64
C SER A 158 12.62 2.54 25.58
N TYR A 159 12.75 3.86 25.50
CA TYR A 159 13.59 4.61 26.44
C TYR A 159 13.05 4.60 27.87
N ALA A 160 11.75 4.36 28.08
CA ALA A 160 11.18 4.24 29.43
C ALA A 160 11.42 2.87 30.08
N LEU A 161 12.00 1.91 29.33
CA LEU A 161 12.35 0.58 29.85
C LEU A 161 13.79 0.51 30.42
N VAL A 162 14.61 1.54 30.17
CA VAL A 162 16.00 1.66 30.66
C VAL A 162 16.04 2.70 31.77
#